data_AF-A0A7H4MFF0-F1
#
_entry.id   AF-A0A7H4MFF0-F1
#
_cell.length_a   1.000
_cell.length_b   1.000
_cell.length_c   1.000
_cell.angle_alpha   90.00
_cell.angle_beta   90.00
_cell.angle_gamma   90.00
#
_symmetry.space_group_name_H-M   'P 1'
#
loop_
_entity.id
_entity.type
_entity.pdbx_description
1 polymer ?
#
loop_
_entity_poly.entity_id
_entity_poly.type
_entity_poly.pdbx_seq_one_letter_code
_entity_poly.pdbx_strand_id
1 'polypeptide(L)'
;MERLTGAPLHNLYGPTEAAVDVSWYPACGPELAAVTGSSVPIGWPVWNTGLRILDAAMRPVPPGVAGDLYLTGIQLAQGYLGRPDLTASRFIATRLPPVSGCIAPATWRAG
;
A
#
# COMPACT_ATOMS: atom_id res chain seq x y z
N MET A 1 -7.70 -14.17 23.34
CA MET A 1 -6.74 -14.78 22.40
C MET A 1 -5.65 -15.44 23.22
N GLU A 2 -5.46 -16.75 23.08
CA GLU A 2 -4.38 -17.46 23.77
C GLU A 2 -3.07 -17.29 22.99
N ARG A 3 -1.99 -16.95 23.69
CA ARG A 3 -0.70 -16.69 23.07
C ARG A 3 -0.01 -18.03 22.78
N LEU A 4 -0.01 -18.46 21.52
CA LEU A 4 0.58 -19.73 21.11
C LEU A 4 2.11 -19.77 21.31
N THR A 5 2.80 -18.66 21.02
CA THR A 5 4.26 -18.55 21.17
C THR A 5 4.73 -17.14 21.55
N GLY A 6 6.02 -17.01 21.87
CA GLY A 6 6.71 -15.74 22.08
C GLY A 6 7.26 -15.06 20.82
N ALA A 7 7.12 -15.70 19.65
CA ALA A 7 7.79 -15.25 18.43
C ALA A 7 7.23 -13.92 17.89
N PRO A 8 8.07 -13.04 17.32
CA PRO A 8 7.60 -11.87 16.60
C PRO A 8 6.73 -12.26 15.39
N LEU A 9 5.70 -11.46 15.14
CA LEU A 9 4.80 -11.62 14.00
C LEU A 9 4.67 -10.29 13.28
N HIS A 10 4.64 -10.34 11.96
CA HIS A 10 4.52 -9.15 11.11
C HIS A 10 3.37 -9.36 10.13
N ASN A 11 2.56 -8.33 9.95
CA ASN A 11 1.57 -8.27 8.89
C ASN A 11 2.21 -7.59 7.68
N LEU A 12 2.05 -8.19 6.50
CA LEU A 12 2.55 -7.67 5.23
C LEU A 12 1.38 -7.55 4.27
N TYR A 13 1.44 -6.54 3.40
CA TYR A 13 0.45 -6.34 2.36
C TYR A 13 1.14 -5.89 1.08
N GLY A 14 0.79 -6.55 -0.02
CA GLY A 14 1.00 -6.05 -1.36
C GLY A 14 0.25 -6.86 -2.42
N PRO A 15 -0.17 -6.20 -3.51
CA PRO A 15 -0.72 -6.88 -4.69
C PRO A 15 0.41 -7.49 -5.52
N THR A 16 0.07 -8.42 -6.42
CA THR A 16 1.00 -9.00 -7.40
C THR A 16 1.59 -7.98 -8.39
N GLU A 17 0.92 -6.86 -8.58
CA GLU A 17 1.30 -5.74 -9.43
C GLU A 17 2.35 -4.83 -8.79
N ALA A 18 2.68 -5.10 -7.53
CA ALA A 18 3.88 -4.62 -6.87
C ALA A 18 4.76 -5.82 -6.47
N ALA A 19 6.03 -5.59 -6.17
CA ALA A 19 6.99 -6.65 -5.87
C ALA A 19 6.73 -7.34 -4.51
N VAL A 20 5.70 -8.19 -4.48
CA VAL A 20 5.21 -9.00 -3.35
C VAL A 20 4.54 -8.16 -2.26
N ASP A 21 5.30 -7.36 -1.53
CA ASP A 21 4.81 -6.56 -0.41
C ASP A 21 5.23 -5.10 -0.55
N VAL A 22 4.29 -4.20 -0.25
CA VAL A 22 4.48 -2.74 -0.30
C VAL A 22 4.38 -2.08 1.06
N SER A 23 3.83 -2.78 2.05
CA SER A 23 3.67 -2.26 3.41
C SER A 23 3.77 -3.33 4.47
N TRP A 24 4.13 -2.91 5.68
CA TRP A 24 4.35 -3.80 6.81
C TRP A 24 3.87 -3.18 8.12
N TYR A 25 3.49 -4.03 9.08
CA TYR A 25 3.13 -3.65 10.44
C TYR A 25 3.58 -4.71 11.47
N PRO A 26 4.17 -4.32 12.62
CA PRO A 26 4.43 -5.25 13.73
C PRO A 26 3.12 -5.77 14.33
N ALA A 27 2.83 -7.05 14.15
CA ALA A 27 1.66 -7.73 14.70
C ALA A 27 1.99 -8.42 16.02
N CYS A 28 2.80 -7.76 16.86
CA CYS A 28 3.22 -8.24 18.17
C CYS A 28 3.54 -7.07 19.10
N GLY A 29 3.74 -7.37 20.38
CA GLY A 29 4.27 -6.39 21.33
C GLY A 29 3.37 -5.18 21.57
N PRO A 30 3.95 -4.03 21.94
CA PRO A 30 3.22 -2.78 22.21
C PRO A 30 2.40 -2.28 21.02
N GLU A 31 2.87 -2.48 19.78
CA GLU A 31 2.19 -2.05 18.57
C GLU A 31 0.85 -2.78 18.41
N LEU A 32 0.83 -4.10 18.58
CA LEU A 32 -0.42 -4.87 18.55
C LEU A 32 -1.34 -4.49 19.71
N ALA A 33 -0.80 -4.23 20.90
CA ALA A 33 -1.58 -3.82 22.06
C ALA A 33 -2.24 -2.44 21.88
N ALA A 34 -1.67 -1.58 21.03
CA ALA A 34 -2.22 -0.27 20.70
C ALA A 34 -3.31 -0.31 19.61
N VAL A 35 -3.54 -1.45 18.95
CA VAL A 35 -4.60 -1.59 17.94
C VAL A 35 -5.97 -1.61 18.62
N THR A 36 -6.80 -0.62 18.31
CA THR A 36 -8.17 -0.49 18.83
C THR A 36 -9.24 -1.08 17.91
N GLY A 37 -8.89 -1.36 16.65
CA GLY A 37 -9.79 -1.96 15.65
C GLY A 37 -9.82 -3.49 15.70
N SER A 38 -10.70 -4.10 14.90
CA SER A 38 -10.84 -5.56 14.80
C SER A 38 -9.76 -6.25 13.95
N SER A 39 -8.90 -5.49 13.27
CA SER A 39 -7.89 -5.98 12.34
C SER A 39 -6.55 -5.30 12.54
N VAL A 40 -5.46 -6.05 12.33
CA VAL A 40 -4.10 -5.48 12.31
C VAL A 40 -3.96 -4.55 11.08
N PRO A 41 -3.45 -3.32 11.23
CA PRO A 41 -3.20 -2.43 10.10
C PRO A 41 -2.25 -3.05 9.06
N ILE A 42 -2.34 -2.59 7.81
CA ILE A 42 -1.33 -2.89 6.77
C ILE A 42 -0.04 -2.05 6.96
N GLY A 43 -0.13 -1.00 7.78
CA GLY A 43 1.00 -0.26 8.31
C GLY A 43 1.59 0.76 7.34
N TRP A 44 2.92 0.75 7.22
CA TRP A 44 3.69 1.79 6.55
C TRP A 44 4.36 1.26 5.29
N PRO A 45 4.62 2.13 4.29
CA PRO A 45 5.32 1.71 3.08
C PRO A 45 6.71 1.14 3.36
N VAL A 46 7.10 0.16 2.56
CA VAL A 46 8.50 -0.26 2.45
C VAL A 46 9.31 0.79 1.67
N TRP A 47 10.62 0.58 1.56
CA TRP A 47 11.51 1.52 0.87
C TRP A 47 11.11 1.80 -0.57
N ASN A 48 11.33 3.05 -0.99
CA ASN A 48 11.09 3.54 -2.34
C ASN A 48 9.65 3.31 -2.84
N THR A 49 8.70 3.23 -1.91
CA THR A 49 7.29 2.95 -2.16
C THR A 49 6.42 3.98 -1.44
N GLY A 50 5.33 4.38 -2.07
CA GLY A 50 4.37 5.34 -1.54
C GLY A 50 2.96 4.76 -1.53
N LEU A 51 2.25 5.00 -0.44
CA LEU A 51 0.82 4.69 -0.31
C LEU A 51 0.04 6.00 -0.30
N ARG A 52 -1.02 6.07 -1.10
CA ARG A 52 -1.94 7.21 -1.16
C ARG A 52 -3.36 6.73 -1.04
N ILE A 53 -4.17 7.38 -0.22
CA ILE A 53 -5.61 7.15 -0.19
C ILE A 53 -6.28 8.35 -0.85
N LEU A 54 -6.96 8.11 -1.98
CA LEU A 54 -7.51 9.14 -2.84
C LEU A 54 -9.03 8.99 -3.00
N ASP A 55 -9.70 10.10 -3.26
CA ASP A 55 -11.10 10.11 -3.69
C ASP A 55 -11.24 9.86 -5.21
N ALA A 56 -12.48 9.78 -5.70
CA ALA A 56 -12.79 9.59 -7.12
C ALA A 56 -12.28 10.74 -8.03
N ALA A 57 -11.93 11.90 -7.46
CA ALA A 57 -11.37 13.04 -8.17
C ALA A 57 -9.83 13.08 -8.09
N MET A 58 -9.18 12.00 -7.63
CA MET A 58 -7.73 11.85 -7.46
C MET A 58 -7.12 12.81 -6.42
N ARG A 59 -7.90 13.20 -5.40
CA ARG A 59 -7.44 14.07 -4.31
C ARG A 59 -7.20 13.26 -3.04
N PRO A 60 -6.16 13.60 -2.24
CA PRO A 60 -5.94 12.95 -0.96
C PRO A 60 -7.14 13.11 -0.03
N VAL A 61 -7.56 12.00 0.60
CA VAL A 61 -8.61 12.04 1.64
C VAL A 61 -8.00 12.38 3.01
N PRO A 62 -8.76 13.03 3.91
CA PRO A 62 -8.32 13.26 5.29
C PRO A 62 -8.14 11.95 6.08
N PRO A 63 -7.34 11.94 7.17
CA PRO A 63 -7.23 10.79 8.05
C PRO A 63 -8.59 10.30 8.57
N GLY A 64 -8.81 8.99 8.55
CA GLY A 64 -10.05 8.35 9.00
C GLY A 64 -11.18 8.34 7.96
N VAL A 65 -11.01 9.00 6.80
CA VAL A 65 -11.98 8.96 5.70
C VAL A 65 -11.58 7.84 4.72
N ALA A 66 -12.55 7.02 4.32
CA ALA A 66 -12.33 5.96 3.34
C ALA A 66 -12.06 6.54 1.94
N GLY A 67 -11.17 5.88 1.20
CA GLY A 67 -10.87 6.19 -0.20
C GLY A 67 -10.17 5.02 -0.87
N ASP A 68 -9.87 5.18 -2.15
CA ASP A 68 -9.17 4.19 -2.97
C ASP A 68 -7.67 4.24 -2.67
N LEU A 69 -7.04 3.08 -2.47
CA LEU A 69 -5.61 2.96 -2.24
C LEU A 69 -4.84 2.96 -3.56
N TYR A 70 -3.79 3.76 -3.63
CA TYR A 70 -2.88 3.87 -4.76
C TYR A 70 -1.44 3.66 -4.31
N LEU A 71 -0.69 2.92 -5.12
CA LEU A 71 0.70 2.57 -4.90
C LEU A 71 1.59 3.34 -5.89
N THR A 72 2.71 3.87 -5.42
CA THR A 72 3.73 4.50 -6.25
C THR A 72 5.09 3.93 -5.90
N GLY A 73 6.04 3.93 -6.83
CA GLY A 73 7.43 3.59 -6.53
C GLY A 73 8.05 2.59 -7.49
N ILE A 74 9.27 2.19 -7.14
CA ILE A 74 10.09 1.32 -8.01
C ILE A 74 9.67 -0.15 -7.97
N GLN A 75 8.79 -0.52 -7.02
CA GLN A 75 8.27 -1.88 -6.89
C GLN A 75 7.14 -2.21 -7.87
N LEU A 76 6.61 -1.22 -8.62
CA LEU A 76 5.51 -1.47 -9.55
C LEU A 76 5.97 -2.36 -10.72
N ALA A 77 5.12 -3.31 -11.08
CA ALA A 77 5.29 -4.12 -12.28
C ALA A 77 5.23 -3.24 -13.54
N GLN A 78 5.75 -3.78 -14.65
CA GLN A 78 5.68 -3.11 -15.95
C GLN A 78 4.25 -3.06 -16.52
N GLY A 79 3.37 -3.94 -16.04
CA GLY A 79 2.01 -4.08 -16.53
C GLY A 79 1.61 -5.55 -16.70
N TYR A 80 0.48 -5.76 -17.36
CA TYR A 80 -0.02 -7.10 -17.70
C TYR A 80 0.46 -7.51 -19.10
N LEU A 81 1.10 -8.67 -19.20
CA LEU A 81 1.64 -9.18 -20.47
C LEU A 81 0.55 -9.33 -21.53
N GLY A 82 0.78 -8.73 -22.71
CA GLY A 82 -0.15 -8.79 -23.84
C GLY A 82 -1.47 -8.03 -23.64
N ARG A 83 -1.60 -7.25 -22.55
CA ARG A 83 -2.82 -6.52 -22.18
C ARG A 83 -2.55 -5.04 -21.91
N PRO A 84 -2.20 -4.26 -22.95
CA PRO A 84 -1.93 -2.84 -22.81
C PRO A 84 -3.17 -2.05 -22.37
N ASP A 85 -4.37 -2.52 -22.73
CA ASP A 85 -5.66 -1.99 -22.29
C ASP A 85 -5.82 -2.05 -20.77
N LEU A 86 -5.59 -3.23 -20.18
CA LEU A 86 -5.66 -3.40 -18.73
C LEU A 86 -4.53 -2.66 -18.01
N THR A 87 -3.34 -2.67 -18.60
CA THR A 87 -2.19 -1.96 -18.05
C THR A 87 -2.49 -0.46 -17.95
N ALA A 88 -2.98 0.16 -19.02
CA ALA A 88 -3.34 1.59 -18.99
C ALA A 88 -4.49 1.91 -18.03
N SER A 89 -5.41 0.97 -17.79
CA SER A 89 -6.52 1.18 -16.85
C SER A 89 -6.11 1.12 -15.37
N ARG A 90 -5.03 0.38 -15.04
CA ARG A 90 -4.59 0.15 -13.65
C ARG A 90 -3.33 0.94 -13.28
N PHE A 91 -2.41 1.12 -14.23
CA PHE A 91 -1.16 1.86 -14.08
C PHE A 91 -1.33 3.25 -14.68
N ILE A 92 -1.93 4.14 -13.90
CA ILE A 92 -2.31 5.48 -14.35
C ILE A 92 -1.23 6.50 -14.02
N ALA A 93 -1.13 7.53 -14.85
CA ALA A 93 -0.30 8.69 -14.55
C ALA A 93 -0.93 9.51 -13.42
N THR A 94 -0.10 9.97 -12.47
CA THR A 94 -0.51 10.93 -11.45
C THR A 94 0.21 12.25 -11.64
N ARG A 95 -0.44 13.35 -11.25
CA ARG A 95 0.19 14.68 -11.14
C ARG A 95 0.61 15.01 -9.71
N LEU A 96 0.33 14.12 -8.76
CA LEU A 96 0.74 14.31 -7.38
C LEU A 96 2.28 14.27 -7.30
N PRO A 97 2.90 15.11 -6.46
CA PRO A 97 4.34 15.05 -6.25
C PRO A 97 4.72 13.64 -5.74
N PRO A 98 5.97 13.20 -5.91
CA PRO A 98 6.41 11.95 -5.31
C PRO A 98 6.19 11.97 -3.80
N VAL A 99 5.85 10.82 -3.21
CA VAL A 99 5.87 10.68 -1.74
C VAL A 99 7.33 10.85 -1.29
N SER A 100 7.58 11.54 -0.18
CA SER A 100 8.95 11.73 0.32
C SER A 100 9.69 10.40 0.41
N GLY A 101 10.86 10.30 -0.25
CA GLY A 101 11.64 9.06 -0.34
C GLY A 101 11.27 8.13 -1.50
N CYS A 102 10.33 8.51 -2.37
CA CYS A 102 9.93 7.77 -3.57
C CYS A 102 10.28 8.57 -4.83
N ILE A 103 10.89 7.93 -5.83
CA ILE A 103 11.45 8.59 -7.05
C ILE A 103 10.69 8.29 -8.35
N ALA A 104 9.67 7.42 -8.33
CA ALA A 104 8.98 6.98 -9.55
C ALA A 104 7.62 7.68 -9.77
N PRO A 105 7.27 8.05 -11.02
CA PRO A 105 6.04 8.77 -11.36
C PRO A 105 4.81 7.87 -11.61
N ALA A 106 4.99 6.56 -11.77
CA ALA A 106 3.88 5.64 -12.05
C ALA A 106 3.06 5.35 -10.79
N THR A 107 1.73 5.31 -10.95
CA THR A 107 0.78 4.99 -9.87
C THR A 107 -0.09 3.80 -10.26
N TRP A 108 -0.19 2.80 -9.40
CA TRP A 108 -1.09 1.69 -9.55
C TRP A 108 -2.28 1.81 -8.59
N ARG A 109 -3.50 1.55 -9.07
CA ARG A 109 -4.73 1.56 -8.26
C ARG A 109 -5.01 0.18 -7.64
N ALA A 110 -5.11 0.12 -6.32
CA ALA A 110 -5.59 -1.06 -5.59
C ALA A 110 -7.12 -1.16 -5.65
N GLY A 111 -7.62 -2.32 -6.10
CA GLY A 111 -9.06 -2.62 -6.25
C GLY A 111 -9.53 -2.57 -7.69
#